data_AF-A0A4Y8Y1N5-F1
#
_entry.id   AF-A0A4Y8Y1N5-F1
#
_cell.length_a   1.000
_cell.length_b   1.000
_cell.length_c   1.000
_cell.angle_alpha   90.00
_cell.angle_beta   90.00
_cell.angle_gamma   90.00
#
_symmetry.space_group_name_H-M   'P 1'
#
loop_
_entity.id
_entity.type
_entity.pdbx_description
1 polymer ?
#
loop_
_entity_poly.entity_id
_entity_poly.type
_entity_poly.pdbx_seq_one_letter_code
_entity_poly.pdbx_strand_id
1 'polypeptide(L)'
;MHTTFDLPHNTAQLAEVLGDFAALVNLAADDPGAAALVHEGLVEHVSLDYREVDPPGRSLGDWDTYESVIETAEGEHVATLHGTGRILYERSRDGHMMMYYREKLTFPDGTAETAGWLDGTAIIGGAWQRFPVIGTGGAQSGRLGIRSFRPTPQAPHARYDSNLLLTDTKRLDGAVDSPEALDRLLALLGSLICPAVNPETDSGHLEPPARSAFARD
;
A
#
# COMPACT_ATOMS: atom_id res chain seq x y z
N MET A 1 -25.36 -12.02 24.53
CA MET A 1 -24.90 -11.01 23.54
C MET A 1 -25.78 -11.15 22.30
N HIS A 2 -26.11 -10.04 21.64
CA HIS A 2 -26.84 -10.09 20.37
C HIS A 2 -25.80 -10.31 19.27
N THR A 3 -25.99 -11.32 18.44
CA THR A 3 -24.97 -11.83 17.50
C THR A 3 -24.48 -10.80 16.47
N THR A 4 -25.23 -9.72 16.27
CA THR A 4 -24.83 -8.59 15.40
C THR A 4 -23.73 -7.71 15.97
N PHE A 5 -23.43 -7.80 17.27
CA PHE A 5 -22.32 -7.08 17.91
C PHE A 5 -21.09 -7.96 18.12
N ASP A 6 -21.19 -9.26 17.81
CA ASP A 6 -20.07 -10.18 17.93
C ASP A 6 -19.08 -9.90 16.80
N LEU A 7 -17.87 -9.49 17.16
CA LEU A 7 -16.78 -9.25 16.22
C LEU A 7 -16.19 -10.59 15.75
N PRO A 8 -15.54 -10.64 14.57
CA PRO A 8 -14.82 -11.83 14.12
C PRO A 8 -13.86 -12.37 15.20
N HIS A 9 -13.73 -13.70 15.28
CA HIS A 9 -12.98 -14.38 16.34
C HIS A 9 -11.50 -13.96 16.45
N ASN A 10 -10.90 -13.46 15.37
CA ASN A 10 -9.51 -12.98 15.33
C ASN A 10 -9.36 -11.48 15.67
N THR A 11 -10.43 -10.77 16.04
CA THR A 11 -10.39 -9.31 16.24
C THR A 11 -9.42 -8.87 17.33
N ALA A 12 -9.34 -9.61 18.44
CA ALA A 12 -8.40 -9.29 19.52
C ALA A 12 -6.95 -9.34 19.03
N GLN A 13 -6.60 -10.39 18.27
CA GLN A 13 -5.28 -10.54 17.69
C GLN A 13 -4.95 -9.43 16.67
N LEU A 14 -5.90 -9.08 15.80
CA LEU A 14 -5.74 -7.98 14.85
C LEU A 14 -5.47 -6.64 15.55
N ALA A 15 -6.13 -6.38 16.69
CA ALA A 15 -5.90 -5.17 17.48
C ALA A 15 -4.48 -5.12 18.08
N GLU A 16 -3.93 -6.26 18.50
CA GLU A 16 -2.55 -6.29 18.98
C GLU A 16 -1.53 -6.07 17.85
N VAL A 17 -1.76 -6.64 16.66
CA VAL A 17 -0.93 -6.38 15.46
C VAL A 17 -0.99 -4.90 15.07
N LEU A 18 -2.16 -4.26 15.15
CA LEU A 18 -2.30 -2.83 14.93
C LEU A 18 -1.48 -2.01 15.94
N GLY A 19 -1.40 -2.45 17.19
CA GLY A 19 -0.56 -1.84 18.22
C GLY A 19 0.93 -1.86 17.85
N ASP A 20 1.42 -3.00 17.37
CA ASP A 20 2.80 -3.14 16.88
C ASP A 20 3.05 -2.26 15.65
N PHE A 21 2.09 -2.21 14.73
CA PHE A 21 2.19 -1.38 13.55
C PHE A 21 2.24 0.12 13.86
N ALA A 22 1.41 0.58 14.79
CA ALA A 22 1.44 1.96 15.25
C ALA A 22 2.76 2.27 15.96
N ALA A 23 3.33 1.31 16.69
CA ALA A 23 4.65 1.44 17.27
C ALA A 23 5.73 1.58 16.19
N LEU A 24 5.69 0.83 15.08
CA LEU A 24 6.65 0.96 13.97
C LEU A 24 6.72 2.38 13.40
N VAL A 25 5.56 3.02 13.22
CA VAL A 25 5.47 4.42 12.76
C VAL A 25 6.22 5.37 13.70
N ASN A 26 6.28 5.04 14.99
CA ASN A 26 7.03 5.80 16.00
C ASN A 26 8.49 5.31 16.14
N LEU A 27 8.76 4.02 15.91
CA LEU A 27 10.05 3.36 16.18
C LEU A 27 11.15 3.75 15.18
N ALA A 28 10.76 4.12 13.95
CA ALA A 28 11.69 4.70 12.97
C ALA A 28 12.41 5.97 13.49
N ALA A 29 12.04 6.50 14.66
CA ALA A 29 12.72 7.61 15.32
C ALA A 29 13.74 7.21 16.41
N ASP A 30 13.62 6.06 17.09
CA ASP A 30 14.17 5.92 18.45
C ASP A 30 14.94 4.62 18.83
N ASP A 31 14.91 3.51 18.07
CA ASP A 31 15.65 2.27 18.47
C ASP A 31 16.14 1.37 17.31
N PRO A 32 17.44 1.40 16.95
CA PRO A 32 18.03 0.56 15.90
C PRO A 32 18.34 -0.89 16.33
N GLY A 33 17.96 -1.32 17.54
CA GLY A 33 18.36 -2.62 18.12
C GLY A 33 17.39 -3.80 17.95
N ALA A 34 16.14 -3.56 17.52
CA ALA A 34 15.21 -4.64 17.19
C ALA A 34 15.64 -5.33 15.87
N ALA A 35 15.26 -6.59 15.65
CA ALA A 35 15.49 -7.34 14.41
C ALA A 35 14.67 -6.76 13.24
N ALA A 36 14.89 -5.47 12.94
CA ALA A 36 14.23 -4.70 11.93
C ALA A 36 15.12 -4.65 10.69
N LEU A 37 14.54 -5.02 9.55
CA LEU A 37 15.08 -4.71 8.25
C LEU A 37 14.66 -3.28 7.92
N VAL A 38 15.60 -2.35 7.99
CA VAL A 38 15.38 -0.93 7.65
C VAL A 38 16.20 -0.61 6.41
N HIS A 39 15.51 -0.33 5.31
CA HIS A 39 16.12 0.11 4.07
C HIS A 39 15.55 1.48 3.68
N GLU A 40 16.41 2.50 3.74
CA GLU A 40 16.08 3.86 3.35
C GLU A 40 16.86 4.27 2.10
N GLY A 41 16.33 5.24 1.36
CA GLY A 41 17.01 5.76 0.17
C GLY A 41 17.15 4.71 -0.94
N LEU A 42 16.20 3.78 -1.02
CA LEU A 42 16.17 2.78 -2.09
C LEU A 42 15.81 3.43 -3.41
N VAL A 43 16.39 2.87 -4.47
CA VAL A 43 16.00 3.17 -5.85
C VAL A 43 15.15 2.03 -6.35
N GLU A 44 13.94 2.36 -6.79
CA GLU A 44 13.05 1.39 -7.41
C GLU A 44 12.94 1.66 -8.91
N HIS A 45 13.36 0.66 -9.68
CA HIS A 45 13.28 0.64 -11.14
C HIS A 45 11.98 -0.03 -11.57
N VAL A 46 11.06 0.73 -12.15
CA VAL A 46 9.70 0.27 -12.48
C VAL A 46 9.57 0.03 -13.97
N SER A 47 9.07 -1.13 -14.36
CA SER A 47 8.59 -1.42 -15.72
C SER A 47 7.06 -1.47 -15.68
N LEU A 48 6.44 -0.31 -15.90
CA LEU A 48 4.99 -0.13 -15.83
C LEU A 48 4.30 -0.39 -17.18
N ASP A 49 3.30 -1.26 -17.18
CA ASP A 49 2.34 -1.44 -18.27
C ASP A 49 0.97 -0.87 -17.87
N TYR A 50 0.67 0.33 -18.38
CA TYR A 50 -0.58 1.04 -18.11
C TYR A 50 -1.57 0.89 -19.28
N ARG A 51 -2.84 0.60 -18.97
CA ARG A 51 -3.89 0.31 -19.95
C ARG A 51 -5.10 1.20 -19.74
N GLU A 52 -5.38 2.01 -20.76
CA GLU A 52 -6.57 2.85 -20.84
C GLU A 52 -7.79 2.03 -21.30
N VAL A 53 -8.92 2.19 -20.62
CA VAL A 53 -10.20 1.61 -21.04
C VAL A 53 -10.89 2.48 -22.09
N ASP A 54 -10.87 3.80 -21.94
CA ASP A 54 -11.45 4.77 -22.89
C ASP A 54 -10.43 5.87 -23.29
N PRO A 55 -9.55 5.61 -24.26
CA PRO A 55 -8.57 6.58 -24.73
C PRO A 55 -9.20 7.81 -25.42
N PRO A 56 -8.60 9.01 -25.33
CA PRO A 56 -7.33 9.30 -24.68
C PRO A 56 -7.47 9.68 -23.20
N GLY A 57 -6.48 9.29 -22.41
CA GLY A 57 -6.31 9.76 -21.03
C GLY A 57 -6.81 8.76 -20.00
N ARG A 58 -6.65 9.16 -18.73
CA ARG A 58 -7.00 8.30 -17.60
C ARG A 58 -8.51 8.24 -17.46
N SER A 59 -9.04 7.08 -17.09
CA SER A 59 -10.47 6.87 -16.93
C SER A 59 -10.80 5.83 -15.86
N LEU A 60 -12.05 5.84 -15.39
CA LEU A 60 -12.53 4.80 -14.49
C LEU A 60 -12.45 3.44 -15.17
N GLY A 61 -11.85 2.47 -14.48
CA GLY A 61 -11.65 1.13 -15.00
C GLY A 61 -10.28 0.89 -15.65
N ASP A 62 -9.50 1.94 -15.91
CA ASP A 62 -8.09 1.81 -16.28
C ASP A 62 -7.34 0.95 -15.27
N TRP A 63 -6.34 0.22 -15.74
CA TRP A 63 -5.58 -0.71 -14.93
C TRP A 63 -4.12 -0.76 -15.35
N ASP A 64 -3.30 -1.28 -14.46
CA ASP A 64 -1.89 -1.50 -14.72
C ASP A 64 -1.37 -2.79 -14.11
N THR A 65 -0.24 -3.20 -14.66
CA THR A 65 0.66 -4.19 -14.08
C THR A 65 2.08 -3.66 -14.15
N TYR A 66 2.90 -3.96 -13.16
CA TYR A 66 4.29 -3.55 -13.15
C TYR A 66 5.19 -4.58 -12.49
N GLU A 67 6.42 -4.61 -13.00
CA GLU A 67 7.55 -5.30 -12.39
C GLU A 67 8.52 -4.23 -11.89
N SER A 68 9.01 -4.40 -10.67
CA SER A 68 9.99 -3.51 -10.06
C SER A 68 11.23 -4.28 -9.60
N VAL A 69 12.39 -3.63 -9.74
CA VAL A 69 13.64 -4.02 -9.07
C VAL A 69 13.97 -2.94 -8.05
N ILE A 70 14.16 -3.33 -6.79
CA ILE A 70 14.45 -2.43 -5.68
C ILE A 70 15.91 -2.65 -5.27
N GLU A 71 16.68 -1.58 -5.28
CA GLU A 71 18.12 -1.58 -5.02
C GLU A 71 18.50 -0.52 -3.99
N THR A 72 19.63 -0.72 -3.30
CA THR A 72 20.25 0.34 -2.50
C THR A 72 20.83 1.44 -3.40
N ALA A 73 21.28 2.55 -2.80
CA ALA A 73 21.95 3.62 -3.53
C ALA A 73 23.25 3.15 -4.24
N GLU A 74 23.88 2.11 -3.70
CA GLU A 74 25.09 1.47 -4.24
C GLU A 74 24.79 0.42 -5.34
N GLY A 75 23.52 0.13 -5.60
CA GLY A 75 23.09 -0.87 -6.60
C GLY A 75 23.03 -2.30 -6.06
N GLU A 76 22.99 -2.49 -4.75
CA GLU A 76 22.76 -3.82 -4.18
C GLU A 76 21.29 -4.19 -4.28
N HIS A 77 21.00 -5.39 -4.80
CA HIS A 77 19.64 -5.88 -4.94
C HIS A 77 18.99 -6.17 -3.58
N VAL A 78 17.83 -5.57 -3.33
CA VAL A 78 17.04 -5.78 -2.10
C VAL A 78 15.87 -6.72 -2.35
N ALA A 79 15.05 -6.43 -3.36
CA ALA A 79 13.87 -7.22 -3.71
C ALA A 79 13.41 -6.96 -5.13
N THR A 80 12.63 -7.88 -5.69
CA THR A 80 11.74 -7.60 -6.82
C THR A 80 10.30 -7.47 -6.35
N LEU A 81 9.47 -6.79 -7.14
CA LEU A 81 8.05 -6.64 -6.85
C LEU A 81 7.22 -6.79 -8.12
N HIS A 82 6.14 -7.55 -8.02
CA HIS A 82 5.08 -7.60 -9.02
C HIS A 82 3.83 -6.93 -8.45
N GLY A 83 3.27 -5.96 -9.15
CA GLY A 83 2.10 -5.23 -8.71
C GLY A 83 1.03 -5.08 -9.78
N THR A 84 -0.21 -4.92 -9.33
CA THR A 84 -1.36 -4.61 -10.18
C THR A 84 -2.24 -3.57 -9.51
N GLY A 85 -2.72 -2.61 -10.30
CA GLY A 85 -3.59 -1.54 -9.87
C GLY A 85 -4.79 -1.38 -10.79
N ARG A 86 -5.87 -0.80 -10.24
CA ARG A 86 -7.04 -0.39 -11.02
C ARG A 86 -7.66 0.89 -10.48
N ILE A 87 -8.06 1.80 -11.37
CA ILE A 87 -8.89 2.96 -11.03
C ILE A 87 -10.32 2.51 -10.81
N LEU A 88 -10.87 2.70 -9.60
CA LEU A 88 -12.18 2.17 -9.21
C LEU A 88 -13.27 3.23 -9.16
N TYR A 89 -12.98 4.43 -8.64
CA TYR A 89 -13.93 5.53 -8.57
C TYR A 89 -13.21 6.87 -8.40
N GLU A 90 -13.95 7.96 -8.58
CA GLU A 90 -13.53 9.31 -8.19
C GLU A 90 -14.19 9.67 -6.86
N ARG A 91 -13.40 10.21 -5.93
CA ARG A 91 -13.85 10.53 -4.57
C ARG A 91 -14.82 11.71 -4.57
N SER A 92 -15.94 11.60 -3.86
CA SER A 92 -17.03 12.59 -3.90
C SER A 92 -16.62 14.01 -3.52
N ARG A 93 -15.70 14.14 -2.55
CA ARG A 93 -15.30 15.43 -1.99
C ARG A 93 -14.49 16.30 -2.95
N ASP A 94 -13.61 15.69 -3.73
CA ASP A 94 -12.54 16.39 -4.46
C ASP A 94 -12.23 15.81 -5.84
N GLY A 95 -12.95 14.77 -6.27
CA GLY A 95 -12.75 14.14 -7.58
C GLY A 95 -11.43 13.39 -7.71
N HIS A 96 -10.72 13.11 -6.61
CA HIS A 96 -9.47 12.37 -6.67
C HIS A 96 -9.68 10.93 -7.16
N MET A 97 -8.73 10.44 -7.97
CA MET A 97 -8.76 9.08 -8.51
C MET A 97 -8.41 8.07 -7.42
N MET A 98 -9.36 7.24 -7.04
CA MET A 98 -9.12 6.20 -6.04
C MET A 98 -8.82 4.87 -6.73
N MET A 99 -7.61 4.38 -6.47
CA MET A 99 -7.09 3.14 -7.03
C MET A 99 -6.91 2.10 -5.94
N TYR A 100 -7.12 0.84 -6.26
CA TYR A 100 -6.76 -0.27 -5.36
C TYR A 100 -5.64 -1.07 -5.98
N TYR A 101 -4.62 -1.38 -5.17
CA TYR A 101 -3.44 -2.12 -5.59
C TYR A 101 -3.25 -3.38 -4.74
N ARG A 102 -2.62 -4.38 -5.36
CA ARG A 102 -2.03 -5.54 -4.68
C ARG A 102 -0.63 -5.76 -5.22
N GLU A 103 0.32 -6.02 -4.34
CA GLU A 103 1.72 -6.26 -4.70
C GLU A 103 2.27 -7.50 -3.99
N LYS A 104 3.20 -8.19 -4.64
CA LYS A 104 4.04 -9.22 -4.04
C LYS A 104 5.50 -8.83 -4.13
N LEU A 105 6.16 -8.75 -2.98
CA LEU A 105 7.60 -8.56 -2.86
C LEU A 105 8.29 -9.92 -2.77
N THR A 106 9.39 -10.07 -3.50
CA THR A 106 10.26 -11.25 -3.45
C THR A 106 11.67 -10.80 -3.09
N PHE A 107 12.11 -11.21 -1.91
CA PHE A 107 13.47 -11.02 -1.40
C PHE A 107 14.30 -12.27 -1.74
N PRO A 108 15.64 -12.20 -1.65
CA PRO A 108 16.49 -13.38 -1.80
C PRO A 108 16.14 -14.54 -0.86
N ASP A 109 15.58 -14.24 0.32
CA ASP A 109 15.34 -15.20 1.41
C ASP A 109 13.86 -15.36 1.81
N GLY A 110 12.92 -14.69 1.12
CA GLY A 110 11.50 -14.78 1.48
C GLY A 110 10.59 -13.88 0.65
N THR A 111 9.31 -13.81 1.05
CA THR A 111 8.29 -13.04 0.32
C THR A 111 7.43 -12.24 1.27
N ALA A 112 6.89 -11.13 0.77
CA ALA A 112 5.88 -10.34 1.46
C ALA A 112 4.79 -9.90 0.49
N GLU A 113 3.65 -9.49 1.02
CA GLU A 113 2.51 -8.96 0.26
C GLU A 113 2.06 -7.61 0.80
N THR A 114 1.55 -6.79 -0.11
CA THR A 114 0.92 -5.50 0.18
C THR A 114 -0.42 -5.44 -0.54
N ALA A 115 -1.37 -4.69 0.02
CA ALA A 115 -2.56 -4.26 -0.67
C ALA A 115 -3.09 -2.99 -0.01
N GLY A 116 -3.76 -2.15 -0.78
CA GLY A 116 -4.37 -0.95 -0.21
C GLY A 116 -4.87 0.04 -1.24
N TRP A 117 -5.45 1.12 -0.70
CA TRP A 117 -5.91 2.25 -1.48
C TRP A 117 -4.75 3.19 -1.80
N LEU A 118 -4.75 3.71 -3.02
CA LEU A 118 -3.82 4.69 -3.52
C LEU A 118 -4.59 5.85 -4.16
N ASP A 119 -4.16 7.07 -3.86
CA ASP A 119 -4.72 8.28 -4.47
C ASP A 119 -3.94 8.57 -5.76
N GLY A 120 -4.53 8.19 -6.89
CA GLY A 120 -3.96 8.32 -8.22
C GLY A 120 -3.68 9.77 -8.58
N THR A 121 -4.49 10.71 -8.09
CA THR A 121 -4.25 12.15 -8.30
C THR A 121 -3.01 12.61 -7.52
N ALA A 122 -2.87 12.14 -6.27
CA ALA A 122 -1.73 12.49 -5.42
C ALA A 122 -0.41 11.92 -5.92
N ILE A 123 -0.37 10.65 -6.37
CA ILE A 123 0.88 10.04 -6.88
C ILE A 123 1.37 10.72 -8.15
N ILE A 124 0.47 11.13 -9.05
CA ILE A 124 0.82 11.91 -10.25
C ILE A 124 1.43 13.26 -9.85
N GLY A 125 0.94 13.86 -8.77
CA GLY A 125 1.53 15.05 -8.15
C GLY A 125 2.88 14.82 -7.44
N GLY A 126 3.42 13.60 -7.45
CA GLY A 126 4.69 13.23 -6.82
C GLY A 126 4.60 13.01 -5.31
N ALA A 127 3.39 12.82 -4.76
CA ALA A 127 3.23 12.56 -3.34
C ALA A 127 3.75 11.17 -2.94
N TRP A 128 4.32 11.09 -1.74
CA TRP A 128 4.65 9.81 -1.11
C TRP A 128 3.39 8.98 -0.87
N GLN A 129 3.42 7.75 -1.37
CA GLN A 129 2.44 6.71 -1.12
C GLN A 129 3.00 5.72 -0.10
N ARG A 130 2.11 5.06 0.65
CA ARG A 130 2.48 4.10 1.67
C ARG A 130 1.54 2.91 1.66
N PHE A 131 2.11 1.71 1.72
CA PHE A 131 1.36 0.48 1.93
C PHE A 131 1.86 -0.27 3.16
N PRO A 132 0.95 -0.92 3.91
CA PRO A 132 1.34 -1.92 4.88
C PRO A 132 1.91 -3.15 4.16
N VAL A 133 2.86 -3.81 4.80
CA VAL A 133 3.56 -4.98 4.28
C VAL A 133 3.43 -6.11 5.29
N ILE A 134 3.02 -7.28 4.82
CA ILE A 134 2.96 -8.52 5.61
C ILE A 134 3.88 -9.55 4.98
N GLY A 135 4.84 -10.06 5.74
CA GLY A 135 5.71 -11.13 5.29
C GLY A 135 4.98 -12.47 5.25
N THR A 136 5.01 -13.12 4.09
CA THR A 136 4.20 -14.30 3.75
C THR A 136 5.01 -15.58 3.53
N GLY A 137 6.35 -15.49 3.50
CA GLY A 137 7.18 -16.68 3.28
C GLY A 137 8.66 -16.48 3.57
N GLY A 138 9.36 -17.60 3.80
CA GLY A 138 10.79 -17.62 4.08
C GLY A 138 11.18 -16.82 5.33
N ALA A 139 12.31 -16.14 5.27
CA ALA A 139 12.81 -15.28 6.35
C ALA A 139 11.92 -14.07 6.64
N GLN A 140 10.99 -13.75 5.74
CA GLN A 140 10.04 -12.67 5.96
C GLN A 140 8.78 -13.14 6.71
N SER A 141 8.55 -14.44 6.85
CA SER A 141 7.37 -14.95 7.58
C SER A 141 7.31 -14.41 9.01
N GLY A 142 6.15 -13.87 9.41
CA GLY A 142 5.98 -13.26 10.73
C GLY A 142 6.49 -11.82 10.82
N ARG A 143 6.89 -11.20 9.70
CA ARG A 143 7.26 -9.78 9.65
C ARG A 143 6.10 -8.88 9.26
N LEU A 144 6.11 -7.70 9.87
CA LEU A 144 5.17 -6.61 9.68
C LEU A 144 5.94 -5.35 9.28
N GLY A 145 5.42 -4.57 8.35
CA GLY A 145 6.21 -3.47 7.79
C GLY A 145 5.46 -2.41 7.04
N ILE A 146 6.20 -1.40 6.59
CA ILE A 146 5.72 -0.28 5.77
C ILE A 146 6.62 -0.16 4.56
N ARG A 147 6.00 -0.07 3.39
CA ARG A 147 6.63 0.35 2.14
C ARG A 147 6.18 1.77 1.85
N SER A 148 7.14 2.68 1.70
CA SER A 148 6.89 4.06 1.28
C SER A 148 7.55 4.29 -0.06
N PHE A 149 6.87 4.91 -1.01
CA PHE A 149 7.45 5.19 -2.32
C PHE A 149 6.89 6.48 -2.93
N ARG A 150 7.64 7.12 -3.81
CA ARG A 150 7.16 8.20 -4.68
C ARG A 150 7.81 8.13 -6.06
N PRO A 151 7.11 8.50 -7.13
CA PRO A 151 7.73 8.70 -8.44
C PRO A 151 8.79 9.80 -8.41
N THR A 152 9.91 9.58 -9.08
CA THR A 152 10.92 10.64 -9.28
C THR A 152 10.44 11.64 -10.34
N PRO A 153 10.75 12.95 -10.21
CA PRO A 153 10.36 13.94 -11.22
C PRO A 153 10.96 13.69 -12.60
N GLN A 154 12.13 13.05 -12.68
CA GLN A 154 12.87 12.84 -13.94
C GLN A 154 12.33 11.65 -14.73
N ALA A 155 11.78 10.64 -14.06
CA ALA A 155 11.27 9.43 -14.68
C ALA A 155 10.07 8.86 -13.88
N PRO A 156 8.94 9.57 -13.83
CA PRO A 156 7.82 9.26 -12.92
C PRO A 156 7.06 7.96 -13.24
N HIS A 157 7.42 7.27 -14.33
CA HIS A 157 6.86 5.98 -14.71
C HIS A 157 7.92 4.86 -14.75
N ALA A 158 9.17 5.16 -14.37
CA ALA A 158 10.27 4.22 -14.48
C ALA A 158 11.24 4.22 -13.29
N ARG A 159 11.23 5.26 -12.44
CA ARG A 159 12.13 5.36 -11.29
C ARG A 159 11.48 6.03 -10.10
N TYR A 160 11.45 5.35 -8.96
CA TYR A 160 10.81 5.78 -7.72
C TYR A 160 11.86 5.87 -6.60
N ASP A 161 11.68 6.84 -5.69
CA ASP A 161 12.37 6.84 -4.39
C ASP A 161 11.55 5.94 -3.45
N SER A 162 12.19 4.96 -2.81
CA SER A 162 11.50 3.99 -1.98
C SER A 162 12.18 3.81 -0.61
N ASN A 163 11.39 3.46 0.40
CA ASN A 163 11.83 3.02 1.71
C ASN A 163 11.04 1.77 2.12
N LEU A 164 11.70 0.84 2.79
CA LEU A 164 11.09 -0.39 3.28
C LEU A 164 11.53 -0.66 4.72
N LEU A 165 10.55 -0.82 5.59
CA LEU A 165 10.71 -1.22 6.98
C LEU A 165 9.97 -2.54 7.19
N LEU A 166 10.63 -3.56 7.74
CA LEU A 166 10.02 -4.80 8.20
C LEU A 166 10.58 -5.16 9.57
N THR A 167 9.73 -5.53 10.52
CA THR A 167 10.14 -6.03 11.84
C THR A 167 9.46 -7.35 12.15
N ASP A 168 10.11 -8.19 12.95
CA ASP A 168 9.49 -9.40 13.48
C ASP A 168 8.35 -9.04 14.44
N THR A 169 7.20 -9.69 14.29
CA THR A 169 6.16 -9.71 15.33
C THR A 169 5.57 -11.11 15.47
N LYS A 170 5.64 -11.65 16.69
CA LYS A 170 5.01 -12.94 17.03
C LYS A 170 3.48 -12.87 16.96
N ARG A 171 2.90 -11.68 16.90
CA ARG A 171 1.46 -11.48 16.90
C ARG A 171 0.80 -11.75 15.54
N LEU A 172 1.60 -11.86 14.48
CA LEU A 172 1.12 -12.30 13.16
C LEU A 172 0.79 -13.79 13.11
N ASP A 173 1.37 -14.61 14.00
CA ASP A 173 1.17 -16.07 14.02
C ASP A 173 -0.30 -16.41 14.28
N GLY A 174 -0.99 -16.91 13.25
CA GLY A 174 -2.43 -17.23 13.32
C GLY A 174 -3.35 -16.03 13.06
N ALA A 175 -2.83 -14.81 12.93
CA ALA A 175 -3.62 -13.64 12.51
C ALA A 175 -3.95 -13.69 11.02
N VAL A 176 -3.07 -14.30 10.23
CA VAL A 176 -3.19 -14.51 8.79
C VAL A 176 -3.21 -16.00 8.51
N ASP A 177 -4.42 -16.58 8.47
CA ASP A 177 -4.66 -17.99 8.19
C ASP A 177 -5.31 -18.24 6.82
N SER A 178 -5.66 -17.16 6.13
CA SER A 178 -6.42 -17.16 4.89
C SER A 178 -6.17 -15.87 4.10
N PRO A 179 -6.38 -15.86 2.77
CA PRO A 179 -6.32 -14.64 1.97
C PRO A 179 -7.26 -13.54 2.48
N GLU A 180 -8.45 -13.92 2.97
CA GLU A 180 -9.41 -12.96 3.52
C GLU A 180 -8.91 -12.33 4.83
N ALA A 181 -8.27 -13.11 5.71
CA ALA A 181 -7.65 -12.58 6.92
C ALA A 181 -6.49 -11.63 6.59
N LEU A 182 -5.67 -11.96 5.58
CA LEU A 182 -4.62 -11.08 5.07
C LEU A 182 -5.20 -9.75 4.57
N ASP A 183 -6.25 -9.78 3.75
CA ASP A 183 -6.88 -8.58 3.19
C ASP A 183 -7.49 -7.71 4.28
N ARG A 184 -8.14 -8.31 5.28
CA ARG A 184 -8.68 -7.59 6.45
C ARG A 184 -7.56 -6.93 7.26
N LEU A 185 -6.46 -7.63 7.47
CA LEU A 185 -5.31 -7.08 8.18
C LEU A 185 -4.69 -5.92 7.40
N LEU A 186 -4.40 -6.09 6.11
CA LEU A 186 -3.86 -5.02 5.25
C LEU A 186 -4.81 -3.80 5.22
N ALA A 187 -6.13 -4.00 5.15
CA ALA A 187 -7.10 -2.92 5.23
C ALA A 187 -7.08 -2.21 6.61
N LEU A 188 -6.99 -2.97 7.70
CA LEU A 188 -6.91 -2.43 9.06
C LEU A 188 -5.65 -1.57 9.23
N LEU A 189 -4.48 -2.08 8.83
CA LEU A 189 -3.22 -1.36 8.91
C LEU A 189 -3.19 -0.15 7.98
N GLY A 190 -3.75 -0.29 6.78
CA GLY A 190 -3.91 0.78 5.80
C GLY A 190 -4.69 1.98 6.35
N SER A 191 -5.61 1.77 7.30
CA SER A 191 -6.35 2.87 7.95
C SER A 191 -5.46 3.92 8.62
N LEU A 192 -4.21 3.59 8.97
CA LEU A 192 -3.26 4.53 9.57
C LEU A 192 -2.43 5.33 8.55
N ILE A 193 -2.24 4.81 7.33
CA ILE A 193 -1.20 5.32 6.41
C ILE A 193 -1.66 5.55 4.97
N CYS A 194 -2.73 4.88 4.54
CA CYS A 194 -3.33 5.03 3.21
C CYS A 194 -4.26 6.25 3.16
N PRO A 195 -4.58 6.78 1.97
CA PRO A 195 -5.51 7.89 1.81
C PRO A 195 -6.89 7.58 2.38
N ALA A 196 -7.60 8.64 2.81
CA ALA A 196 -9.01 8.54 3.13
C ALA A 196 -9.82 8.09 1.91
N VAL A 197 -10.60 7.02 2.06
CA VAL A 197 -11.38 6.38 1.00
C VAL A 197 -12.43 7.36 0.45
N ASN A 198 -13.33 7.85 1.31
CA ASN A 198 -14.29 8.89 0.93
C ASN A 198 -14.58 9.79 2.15
N PRO A 199 -13.86 10.92 2.31
CA PRO A 199 -14.06 11.83 3.43
C PRO A 199 -15.43 12.48 3.35
N GLU A 200 -15.93 12.96 4.49
CA GLU A 200 -17.19 13.69 4.58
C GLU A 200 -17.22 14.88 3.61
N THR A 201 -18.36 15.08 2.95
CA THR A 201 -18.61 16.19 2.03
C THR A 201 -19.42 17.28 2.73
N ASP A 202 -19.34 18.52 2.25
CA ASP A 202 -20.08 19.65 2.83
C ASP A 202 -21.60 19.48 2.71
N SER A 203 -22.07 18.69 1.74
CA SER A 203 -23.48 18.38 1.54
C SER A 203 -23.98 17.21 2.40
N GLY A 204 -23.08 16.45 3.04
CA GLY A 204 -23.42 15.20 3.71
C GLY A 204 -23.81 14.06 2.76
N HIS A 205 -23.57 14.23 1.45
CA HIS A 205 -23.91 13.25 0.42
C HIS A 205 -22.66 12.76 -0.32
N LEU A 206 -22.63 11.46 -0.64
CA LEU A 206 -21.58 10.82 -1.46
C LEU A 206 -22.04 10.73 -2.93
N GLU A 207 -22.38 11.88 -3.50
CA GLU A 207 -22.69 11.96 -4.93
C GLU A 207 -21.40 11.82 -5.76
N PRO A 208 -21.49 11.28 -6.98
CA PRO A 208 -20.38 11.36 -7.92
C PRO A 208 -19.97 12.84 -8.16
N PRO A 209 -18.70 13.13 -8.40
CA PRO A 209 -18.25 14.49 -8.67
C PRO A 209 -19.00 15.13 -9.86
N ALA A 210 -19.44 16.38 -9.71
CA ALA A 210 -20.19 17.10 -10.73
C ALA A 210 -19.41 17.35 -12.04
N ARG A 211 -18.08 17.33 -11.94
CA ARG A 211 -17.16 17.24 -13.08
C ARG A 211 -16.19 16.13 -12.77
N SER A 212 -16.18 15.12 -13.62
CA SER A 212 -15.07 14.19 -13.63
C SER A 212 -13.80 14.96 -13.96
N ALA A 213 -12.69 14.63 -13.29
CA ALA A 213 -11.38 15.14 -13.67
C ALA A 213 -10.99 14.72 -15.10
N PHE A 214 -11.76 13.80 -15.69
CA PHE A 214 -11.65 13.28 -17.06
C PHE A 214 -12.56 14.01 -18.08
N ALA A 215 -13.23 15.11 -17.71
CA ALA A 215 -14.05 15.87 -18.64
C ALA A 215 -13.19 16.59 -19.70
N ARG A 216 -12.90 15.85 -20.78
CA ARG A 216 -12.40 16.22 -22.12
C ARG A 216 -12.10 17.72 -22.34
N ASP A 217 -10.81 18.04 -22.48
CA ASP A 217 -10.34 19.10 -23.39
C ASP A 217 -10.23 18.53 -24.82
#